data_AF-A0A7V3I1B8-F1
#
_entry.id   AF-A0A7V3I1B8-F1
#
_cell.length_a   1.000
_cell.length_b   1.000
_cell.length_c   1.000
_cell.angle_alpha   90.00
_cell.angle_beta   90.00
_cell.angle_gamma   90.00
#
_symmetry.space_group_name_H-M   'P 1'
#
loop_
_entity.id
_entity.type
_entity.pdbx_description
1 polymer ?
#
loop_
_entity_poly.entity_id
_entity_poly.type
_entity_poly.pdbx_seq_one_letter_code
_entity_poly.pdbx_strand_id
1 'polypeptide(L)'
;MNPSTTQARVVVDELIRGGVRDVVLCPGSRNAPLAFALQDADRAGRVRLHVRIDERTAGYLAIGLAIGAGAPVCIAMTSGTAVANLGPAVVEANYARVPLIVLSANRPYELLGTGANQTMEQLGYFGTQVRATISLGLAE
;
A
#
# COMPACT_ATOMS: atom_id res chain seq x y z
N MET A 1 -19.85 -10.79 5.53
CA MET A 1 -18.53 -10.30 5.06
C MET A 1 -17.63 -10.20 6.28
N ASN A 2 -16.41 -10.75 6.27
CA ASN A 2 -15.55 -10.67 7.46
C ASN A 2 -14.99 -9.23 7.66
N PRO A 3 -14.49 -8.87 8.85
CA PRO A 3 -14.03 -7.52 9.15
C PRO A 3 -12.92 -7.03 8.19
N SER A 4 -11.92 -7.87 7.89
CA SER A 4 -10.81 -7.53 6.99
C SER A 4 -11.27 -7.23 5.56
N THR A 5 -12.18 -8.03 5.01
CA THR A 5 -12.76 -7.80 3.68
C THR A 5 -13.57 -6.50 3.65
N THR A 6 -14.35 -6.23 4.70
CA THR A 6 -15.17 -5.01 4.79
C THR A 6 -14.27 -3.77 4.85
N GLN A 7 -13.28 -3.77 5.74
CA GLN A 7 -12.33 -2.66 5.87
C GLN A 7 -11.56 -2.41 4.58
N ALA A 8 -11.04 -3.45 3.93
CA ALA A 8 -10.31 -3.31 2.67
C ALA A 8 -11.18 -2.72 1.55
N ARG A 9 -12.45 -3.16 1.43
CA ARG A 9 -13.37 -2.62 0.44
C ARG A 9 -13.69 -1.15 0.66
N VAL A 10 -13.91 -0.74 1.92
CA VAL A 10 -14.14 0.67 2.26
C VAL A 10 -12.92 1.53 1.93
N VAL A 11 -11.72 1.08 2.33
CA VAL A 11 -10.48 1.81 2.03
C VAL A 11 -10.26 1.94 0.53
N VAL A 12 -10.44 0.86 -0.24
CA VAL A 12 -10.31 0.92 -1.70
C VAL A 12 -11.36 1.84 -2.33
N ASP A 13 -12.61 1.80 -1.88
CA ASP A 13 -13.67 2.69 -2.38
C ASP A 13 -13.33 4.17 -2.16
N GLU A 14 -12.84 4.51 -0.97
CA GLU A 14 -12.49 5.89 -0.62
C GLU A 14 -11.21 6.37 -1.33
N LEU A 15 -10.22 5.51 -1.54
CA LEU A 15 -9.05 5.85 -2.37
C LEU A 15 -9.47 6.23 -3.80
N ILE A 16 -10.43 5.49 -4.37
CA ILE A 16 -10.96 5.75 -5.72
C ILE A 16 -11.71 7.08 -5.74
N ARG A 17 -12.58 7.33 -4.74
CA ARG A 17 -13.27 8.63 -4.59
C ARG A 17 -12.30 9.78 -4.43
N GLY A 18 -11.16 9.54 -3.78
CA GLY A 18 -10.05 10.48 -3.62
C GLY A 18 -9.21 10.73 -4.88
N GLY A 19 -9.55 10.11 -6.01
CA GLY A 19 -8.90 10.35 -7.30
C GLY A 19 -7.78 9.38 -7.67
N VAL A 20 -7.57 8.30 -6.90
CA VAL A 20 -6.63 7.23 -7.28
C VAL A 20 -7.19 6.47 -8.48
N ARG A 21 -6.43 6.43 -9.58
CA ARG A 21 -6.81 5.76 -10.84
C ARG A 21 -5.94 4.55 -11.17
N ASP A 22 -4.68 4.58 -10.76
CA ASP A 22 -3.76 3.46 -10.92
C ASP A 22 -3.31 2.97 -9.54
N VAL A 23 -3.22 1.65 -9.37
CA VAL A 23 -2.69 1.03 -8.16
C VAL A 23 -1.66 -0.02 -8.54
N VAL A 24 -0.50 0.02 -7.89
CA VAL A 24 0.52 -1.03 -8.01
C VAL A 24 0.33 -2.03 -6.86
N LEU A 25 0.36 -3.32 -7.16
CA LEU A 25 0.18 -4.38 -6.16
C LEU A 25 1.34 -5.38 -6.23
N CYS A 26 1.94 -5.67 -5.08
CA CYS A 26 2.90 -6.73 -4.90
C CYS A 26 2.28 -7.93 -4.15
N PRO A 27 2.60 -9.17 -4.54
CA PRO A 27 1.93 -10.36 -4.03
C PRO A 27 2.25 -10.65 -2.57
N GLY A 28 1.26 -11.17 -1.83
CA GLY A 28 1.46 -11.67 -0.48
C GLY A 28 0.16 -12.13 0.18
N SER A 29 0.28 -12.86 1.28
CA SER A 29 -0.88 -13.38 2.00
C SER A 29 -1.49 -12.34 2.95
N ARG A 30 -0.65 -11.53 3.62
CA ARG A 30 -1.13 -10.56 4.62
C ARG A 30 -1.96 -9.44 3.99
N ASN A 31 -1.64 -9.06 2.74
CA ASN A 31 -2.38 -8.08 1.96
C ASN A 31 -3.50 -8.69 1.10
N ALA A 32 -3.88 -9.96 1.28
CA ALA A 32 -4.96 -10.58 0.53
C ALA A 32 -6.29 -9.79 0.57
N PRO A 33 -6.74 -9.21 1.71
CA PRO A 33 -7.94 -8.36 1.73
C PRO A 33 -7.86 -7.18 0.74
N LEU A 34 -6.70 -6.52 0.67
CA LEU A 34 -6.46 -5.43 -0.28
C LEU A 34 -6.40 -5.96 -1.71
N ALA A 35 -5.71 -7.07 -1.96
CA ALA A 35 -5.57 -7.65 -3.29
C ALA A 35 -6.94 -8.01 -3.90
N PHE A 36 -7.83 -8.64 -3.13
CA PHE A 36 -9.19 -8.95 -3.58
C PHE A 36 -10.00 -7.67 -3.87
N ALA A 37 -9.98 -6.69 -2.96
CA ALA A 37 -10.71 -5.44 -3.16
C ALA A 37 -10.21 -4.64 -4.37
N LEU A 38 -8.90 -4.60 -4.59
CA LEU A 38 -8.27 -3.94 -5.74
C LEU A 38 -8.58 -4.67 -7.05
N GLN A 39 -8.54 -6.00 -7.06
CA GLN A 39 -8.88 -6.80 -8.24
C GLN A 39 -10.36 -6.67 -8.62
N ASP A 40 -11.27 -6.61 -7.65
CA ASP A 40 -12.70 -6.35 -7.88
C ASP A 40 -12.90 -4.95 -8.51
N ALA A 41 -12.19 -3.94 -8.00
CA ALA A 41 -12.26 -2.57 -8.51
C ALA A 41 -11.68 -2.43 -9.94
N ASP A 42 -10.59 -3.14 -10.23
CA ASP A 42 -9.99 -3.22 -11.57
C ASP A 42 -10.93 -3.91 -12.56
N ARG A 43 -11.52 -5.05 -12.18
CA ARG A 43 -12.52 -5.76 -12.99
C ARG A 43 -13.74 -4.90 -13.30
N ALA A 44 -14.15 -4.05 -12.37
CA ALA A 44 -15.24 -3.10 -12.55
C ALA A 44 -14.82 -1.80 -13.30
N GLY A 45 -13.56 -1.68 -13.74
CA GLY A 45 -13.05 -0.52 -14.48
C GLY A 45 -12.94 0.76 -13.64
N ARG A 46 -12.93 0.65 -12.31
CA ARG A 46 -12.87 1.82 -11.41
C ARG A 46 -11.44 2.31 -11.17
N VAL A 47 -10.48 1.40 -11.26
CA VAL A 47 -9.02 1.64 -11.26
C VAL A 47 -8.37 0.76 -12.30
N ARG A 48 -7.09 0.99 -12.57
CA ARG A 48 -6.22 0.08 -13.31
C ARG A 48 -5.16 -0.50 -12.39
N LEU A 49 -5.14 -1.82 -12.25
CA LEU A 49 -4.23 -2.55 -11.36
C LEU A 49 -2.97 -3.01 -12.10
N HIS A 50 -1.80 -2.74 -11.50
CA HIS A 50 -0.50 -3.14 -12.02
C HIS A 50 0.19 -4.08 -11.05
N VAL A 51 0.21 -5.38 -11.36
CA VAL A 51 0.87 -6.38 -10.50
C VAL A 51 2.37 -6.41 -10.79
N ARG A 52 3.21 -6.35 -9.75
CA ARG A 52 4.68 -6.43 -9.84
C ARG A 52 5.25 -7.32 -8.75
N ILE A 53 6.37 -7.98 -9.05
CA ILE A 53 6.99 -8.95 -8.14
C ILE A 53 7.95 -8.26 -7.15
N ASP A 54 8.79 -7.34 -7.62
CA ASP A 54 9.78 -6.65 -6.81
C ASP A 54 9.21 -5.31 -6.30
N GLU A 55 9.04 -5.17 -4.99
CA GLU A 55 8.45 -3.98 -4.37
C GLU A 55 9.26 -2.70 -4.62
N ARG A 56 10.59 -2.81 -4.72
CA ARG A 56 11.47 -1.66 -4.91
C ARG A 56 11.22 -1.03 -6.27
N THR A 57 11.24 -1.83 -7.34
CA THR A 57 10.96 -1.30 -8.69
C THR A 57 9.48 -0.98 -8.88
N ALA A 58 8.58 -1.69 -8.18
CA ALA A 58 7.16 -1.37 -8.16
C ALA A 58 6.90 0.04 -7.58
N GLY A 59 7.67 0.47 -6.58
CA GLY A 59 7.64 1.84 -6.07
C GLY A 59 7.96 2.89 -7.13
N TYR A 60 8.97 2.64 -7.97
CA TYR A 60 9.31 3.53 -9.08
C TYR A 60 8.28 3.49 -10.21
N LEU A 61 7.64 2.35 -10.47
CA LEU A 61 6.47 2.29 -11.36
C LEU A 61 5.35 3.20 -10.85
N ALA A 62 5.04 3.14 -9.55
CA ALA A 62 4.02 3.99 -8.94
C ALA A 62 4.36 5.48 -9.05
N ILE A 63 5.64 5.86 -8.89
CA ILE A 63 6.13 7.21 -9.17
C ILE A 63 5.87 7.60 -10.61
N GLY A 64 6.26 6.76 -11.57
CA GLY A 64 6.07 6.99 -13.01
C GLY A 64 4.60 7.23 -13.38
N LEU A 65 3.70 6.45 -12.79
CA LEU A 65 2.25 6.61 -12.96
C LEU A 65 1.77 7.95 -12.37
N ALA A 66 2.23 8.32 -11.18
CA ALA A 66 1.83 9.55 -10.51
C ALA A 66 2.27 10.81 -11.27
N ILE A 67 3.53 10.84 -11.75
CA ILE A 67 4.05 11.98 -12.52
C ILE A 67 3.41 12.08 -13.90
N GLY A 68 3.15 10.94 -14.56
CA GLY A 68 2.60 10.93 -15.92
C GLY A 68 1.15 11.39 -15.99
N ALA A 69 0.36 11.14 -14.94
CA ALA A 69 -1.04 11.51 -14.87
C ALA A 69 -1.34 12.73 -13.97
N GLY A 70 -0.38 13.19 -13.16
CA GLY A 70 -0.60 14.23 -12.17
C GLY A 70 -1.61 13.83 -11.09
N ALA A 71 -1.69 12.54 -10.75
CA ALA A 71 -2.69 11.97 -9.85
C ALA A 71 -2.01 11.19 -8.70
N PRO A 72 -2.67 11.06 -7.53
CA PRO A 72 -2.17 10.19 -6.47
C PRO A 72 -2.18 8.73 -6.92
N VAL A 73 -1.11 7.99 -6.58
CA VAL A 73 -0.96 6.57 -6.90
C VAL A 73 -0.66 5.78 -5.65
N CYS A 74 -1.38 4.68 -5.46
CA CYS A 74 -1.14 3.74 -4.38
C CYS A 74 -0.20 2.62 -4.82
N ILE A 75 0.66 2.19 -3.91
CA ILE A 75 1.35 0.91 -3.99
C ILE A 75 1.05 0.07 -2.75
N ALA A 76 0.51 -1.13 -2.97
CA ALA A 76 0.12 -2.05 -1.90
C ALA A 76 1.05 -3.28 -1.85
N MET A 77 1.47 -3.65 -0.64
CA MET A 77 2.33 -4.81 -0.41
C MET A 77 2.03 -5.50 0.92
N THR A 78 2.60 -6.70 1.10
CA THR A 78 2.53 -7.48 2.34
C THR A 78 3.39 -6.87 3.46
N SER A 79 3.36 -7.49 4.65
CA SER A 79 4.18 -7.11 5.80
C SER A 79 5.67 -7.43 5.63
N GLY A 80 6.50 -6.86 6.49
CA GLY A 80 7.94 -7.14 6.57
C GLY A 80 8.78 -6.38 5.54
N THR A 81 9.82 -7.04 5.00
CA THR A 81 10.79 -6.41 4.10
C THR A 81 10.20 -5.89 2.79
N ALA A 82 9.03 -6.38 2.38
CA ALA A 82 8.25 -5.80 1.28
C ALA A 82 8.02 -4.29 1.50
N VAL A 83 7.75 -3.86 2.73
CA VAL A 83 7.63 -2.44 3.10
C VAL A 83 8.99 -1.75 3.08
N ALA A 84 10.04 -2.40 3.58
CA ALA A 84 11.39 -1.84 3.57
C ALA A 84 11.92 -1.56 2.16
N ASN A 85 11.59 -2.43 1.20
CA ASN A 85 11.96 -2.27 -0.21
C ASN A 85 11.39 -0.99 -0.84
N LEU A 86 10.39 -0.35 -0.24
CA LEU A 86 9.86 0.93 -0.70
C LEU A 86 10.72 2.14 -0.32
N GLY A 87 11.71 1.97 0.56
CA GLY A 87 12.58 3.06 1.03
C GLY A 87 13.13 3.96 -0.09
N PRO A 88 13.75 3.40 -1.16
CA PRO A 88 14.28 4.19 -2.27
C PRO A 88 13.21 5.05 -2.98
N ALA A 89 12.04 4.47 -3.28
CA ALA A 89 10.95 5.19 -3.94
C ALA A 89 10.30 6.22 -3.00
N VAL A 90 10.21 5.95 -1.70
CA VAL A 90 9.70 6.91 -0.71
C VAL A 90 10.62 8.14 -0.61
N VAL A 91 11.93 7.94 -0.58
CA VAL A 91 12.90 9.05 -0.56
C VAL A 91 12.81 9.86 -1.85
N GLU A 92 12.74 9.20 -3.01
CA GLU A 92 12.55 9.90 -4.30
C GLU A 92 11.26 10.71 -4.31
N ALA A 93 10.13 10.09 -3.95
CA ALA A 93 8.82 10.74 -3.90
C ALA A 93 8.80 11.93 -2.93
N ASN A 94 9.53 11.86 -1.82
CA ASN A 94 9.66 12.97 -0.89
C ASN A 94 10.28 14.20 -1.57
N TYR A 95 11.48 14.05 -2.13
CA TYR A 95 12.22 15.18 -2.70
C TYR A 95 11.61 15.67 -4.02
N ALA A 96 11.05 14.77 -4.83
CA ALA A 96 10.33 15.11 -6.06
C ALA A 96 8.87 15.57 -5.82
N ARG A 97 8.40 15.57 -4.57
CA ARG A 97 7.03 15.95 -4.17
C ARG A 97 5.93 15.15 -4.89
N VAL A 98 6.18 13.85 -5.08
CA VAL A 98 5.26 12.94 -5.78
C VAL A 98 4.19 12.43 -4.80
N PRO A 99 2.89 12.42 -5.17
CA PRO A 99 1.81 11.92 -4.32
C PRO A 99 1.75 10.39 -4.30
N LEU A 100 2.78 9.75 -3.72
CA LEU A 100 2.89 8.31 -3.56
C LEU A 100 2.27 7.86 -2.23
N ILE A 101 1.30 6.95 -2.30
CA ILE A 101 0.66 6.34 -1.11
C ILE A 101 1.19 4.92 -0.93
N VAL A 102 1.96 4.68 0.13
CA VAL A 102 2.42 3.33 0.52
C VAL A 102 1.36 2.67 1.41
N LEU A 103 0.62 1.71 0.84
CA LEU A 103 -0.47 1.00 1.50
C LEU A 103 0.01 -0.40 1.94
N SER A 104 0.72 -0.46 3.06
CA SER A 104 1.27 -1.72 3.58
C SER A 104 0.28 -2.47 4.46
N ALA A 105 0.09 -3.77 4.21
CA ALA A 105 -0.56 -4.64 5.18
C ALA A 105 0.39 -4.99 6.34
N ASN A 106 -0.17 -5.23 7.52
CA ASN A 106 0.61 -5.62 8.69
C ASN A 106 -0.08 -6.72 9.49
N ARG A 107 0.67 -7.38 10.39
CA ARG A 107 0.07 -8.13 11.50
C ARG A 107 -0.51 -7.14 12.54
N PRO A 108 -1.46 -7.58 13.39
CA PRO A 108 -1.87 -6.81 14.56
C PRO A 108 -0.66 -6.37 15.40
N TYR A 109 -0.70 -5.15 15.94
CA TYR A 109 0.46 -4.53 16.60
C TYR A 109 0.91 -5.30 17.85
N GLU A 110 -0.02 -5.96 18.53
CA GLU A 110 0.23 -6.82 19.68
C GLU A 110 1.08 -8.06 19.35
N LEU A 111 1.28 -8.40 18.07
CA LEU A 111 2.20 -9.46 17.65
C LEU A 111 3.65 -8.99 17.44
N LEU A 112 3.92 -7.70 17.62
CA LEU A 112 5.28 -7.17 17.57
C LEU A 112 6.08 -7.71 18.78
N GLY A 113 7.31 -8.18 18.54
CA GLY A 113 8.18 -8.73 19.58
C GLY A 113 7.83 -10.15 20.05
N THR A 114 6.80 -10.80 19.50
CA THR A 114 6.38 -12.15 19.92
C THR A 114 7.04 -13.29 19.12
N GLY A 115 7.93 -12.96 18.18
CA GLY A 115 8.49 -13.93 17.23
C GLY A 115 7.55 -14.31 16.07
N ALA A 116 6.44 -13.58 15.89
CA ALA A 116 5.52 -13.83 14.78
C ALA A 116 6.21 -13.65 13.42
N ASN A 117 6.19 -14.69 12.58
CA ASN A 117 6.87 -14.68 11.28
C ASN A 117 6.48 -13.46 10.40
N GLN A 118 7.48 -12.84 9.77
CA GLN A 118 7.34 -11.71 8.85
C GLN A 118 6.61 -10.51 9.48
N THR A 119 7.02 -10.16 10.69
CA THR A 119 6.54 -9.01 11.48
C THR A 119 7.75 -8.15 11.88
N MET A 120 7.65 -6.84 11.71
CA MET A 120 8.67 -5.86 12.09
C MET A 120 8.01 -4.54 12.50
N GLU A 121 8.80 -3.61 13.02
CA GLU A 121 8.41 -2.23 13.32
C GLU A 121 8.09 -1.45 12.03
N GLN A 122 6.92 -1.72 11.42
CA GLN A 122 6.49 -1.10 10.15
C GLN A 122 6.04 0.34 10.33
N LEU A 123 5.29 0.64 11.40
CA LEU A 123 4.76 1.97 11.63
C LEU A 123 5.91 2.91 12.01
N GLY A 124 6.14 3.95 11.20
CA GLY A 124 7.25 4.88 11.39
C GLY A 124 8.57 4.47 10.72
N TYR A 125 8.63 3.33 10.03
CA TYR A 125 9.84 2.85 9.34
C TYR A 125 10.46 3.90 8.41
N PHE A 126 9.65 4.68 7.70
CA PHE A 126 10.12 5.71 6.78
C PHE A 126 10.55 7.03 7.44
N GLY A 127 10.37 7.16 8.75
CA GLY A 127 10.76 8.35 9.52
C GLY A 127 10.22 9.65 8.93
N THR A 128 11.11 10.62 8.73
CA THR A 128 10.78 11.98 8.26
C THR A 128 10.61 12.09 6.74
N GLN A 129 10.72 10.99 5.99
CA GLN A 129 10.59 11.01 4.54
C GLN A 129 9.12 11.11 4.08
N VAL A 130 8.20 10.58 4.87
CA VAL A 130 6.77 10.59 4.55
C VAL A 130 6.09 11.85 5.06
N ARG A 131 5.05 12.30 4.35
CA ARG A 131 4.21 13.44 4.78
C ARG A 131 3.38 13.12 6.02
N ALA A 132 2.92 11.88 6.13
CA ALA A 132 2.20 11.37 7.27
C ALA A 132 2.43 9.86 7.40
N THR A 133 2.39 9.38 8.63
CA THR A 133 2.29 7.95 8.94
C THR A 133 0.95 7.73 9.64
N ILE A 134 0.06 6.97 9.02
CA ILE A 134 -1.31 6.76 9.50
C ILE A 134 -1.52 5.26 9.69
N SER A 135 -2.19 4.91 10.79
CA SER A 135 -2.61 3.54 11.08
C SER A 135 -4.13 3.46 11.13
N LEU A 136 -4.70 2.40 10.55
CA LEU A 136 -6.08 2.03 10.79
C LEU A 136 -6.15 1.05 11.96
N GLY A 137 -7.17 1.20 12.79
CA GLY A 137 -7.47 0.22 13.83
C GLY A 137 -7.72 -1.17 13.25
N LEU A 138 -7.41 -2.20 14.03
CA LEU A 138 -7.79 -3.57 13.68
C LEU A 138 -9.33 -3.62 13.56
N ALA A 139 -9.82 -4.21 12.47
CA ALA A 139 -11.26 -4.31 12.24
C ALA A 139 -11.87 -5.35 13.19
N GLU A 140 -12.88 -4.93 13.96
CA GLU A 140 -13.66 -5.74 14.90
C GLU A 140 -14.93 -6.32 14.25
#